data_AF-A0A816VHC2-F1
#
_entry.id   AF-A0A816VHC2-F1
#
_cell.length_a   1.000
_cell.length_b   1.000
_cell.length_c   1.000
_cell.angle_alpha   90.00
_cell.angle_beta   90.00
_cell.angle_gamma   90.00
#
_symmetry.space_group_name_H-M   'P 1'
#
loop_
_entity.id
_entity.type
_entity.pdbx_description
1 polymer ?
#
loop_
_entity_poly.entity_id
_entity_poly.type
_entity_poly.pdbx_seq_one_letter_code
_entity_poly.pdbx_strand_id
1 'polypeptide(L)'
;MTSSSNNILQNCLNETLVVSAPVSSNMVIGSLTVPIQNELSSNISLDGFQQVENKTKKRIKRRLTTSTIKKKRSLDQTNINSKPVVPAPISITTESTRYAQTRYPFPPFIIRFNAGKVTSNKIKEGLIDHCIQNYQMEINILNCRLSNRSSNNEYDFLLFLKDASSFSFLLNQNNWPDSFSNENYIFPNSSAIPPQLSLLIKNVDLRLDFNEFGQEIKTRYPQIKNVIRLKNKFNNGIKLVKLELTSSSVREELLTKRKITIGYIVYDIDEYLAPANILICSQCMGLGHSMKQCTQIKNTCRTCGETADDLKLHICSQIEKCIHCGQNHKSELTRKLLSSNNCPISSGPNNMSNSSLKYSRSDFPPMLMPQSAPTNPINNTMLSKLDDLLGKISEVNNHLTNLELKYNKFEQFMIEKQKCDLLVKENLNSLSKQSVEFKKELVHHSLLIERHDNLFLKLIIPMFEDLFGLIASQNQDRKGNILDIDLKLKLERYLIQMKKAKESKCSTN
;
A
#
# COMPACT_ATOMS: atom_id res chain seq x y z
N MET A 1 -37.46 45.41 31.49
CA MET A 1 -36.56 44.25 31.71
C MET A 1 -35.32 44.50 30.86
N THR A 2 -34.41 45.44 31.15
CA THR A 2 -33.75 45.79 32.45
C THR A 2 -33.15 44.55 33.11
N SER A 3 -31.85 44.49 33.45
CA SER A 3 -30.78 45.50 33.38
C SER A 3 -29.42 44.91 33.81
N SER A 4 -28.30 45.55 33.43
CA SER A 4 -26.99 45.50 34.12
C SER A 4 -26.20 44.18 34.08
N SER A 5 -24.89 44.08 34.39
CA SER A 5 -23.71 45.00 34.28
C SER A 5 -22.43 44.20 34.65
N ASN A 6 -21.26 44.77 34.37
CA ASN A 6 -19.95 44.53 35.04
C ASN A 6 -19.12 43.26 34.71
N ASN A 7 -17.94 43.52 34.12
CA ASN A 7 -16.59 43.28 34.67
C ASN A 7 -16.37 42.18 35.72
N ILE A 8 -15.30 41.40 35.56
CA ILE A 8 -14.09 41.45 36.43
C ILE A 8 -12.92 40.72 35.77
N LEU A 9 -11.70 41.20 36.02
CA LEU A 9 -10.43 40.68 35.55
C LEU A 9 -9.48 40.68 36.76
N GLN A 10 -9.02 39.51 37.26
CA GLN A 10 -7.69 39.29 37.89
C GLN A 10 -7.55 37.98 38.70
N ASN A 11 -6.38 37.33 38.49
CA ASN A 11 -5.41 36.77 39.45
C ASN A 11 -5.69 35.60 40.41
N CYS A 12 -4.56 34.93 40.72
CA CYS A 12 -4.27 34.06 41.87
C CYS A 12 -4.91 32.64 41.82
N LEU A 13 -4.22 31.55 42.20
CA LEU A 13 -2.96 31.38 42.94
C LEU A 13 -2.11 30.20 42.42
N ASN A 14 -0.81 30.21 42.77
CA ASN A 14 0.01 28.99 42.81
C ASN A 14 -0.53 28.06 43.89
N GLU A 15 -0.50 26.73 43.69
CA GLU A 15 -0.27 25.84 44.83
C GLU A 15 0.55 24.62 44.46
N THR A 16 1.64 24.45 45.21
CA THR A 16 2.62 23.37 45.06
C THR A 16 2.24 22.27 46.04
N LEU A 17 1.97 21.05 45.58
CA LEU A 17 1.75 19.91 46.48
C LEU A 17 2.86 18.88 46.36
N VAL A 18 3.86 19.08 47.22
CA VAL A 18 4.85 18.07 47.60
C VAL A 18 4.18 17.08 48.55
N VAL A 19 4.22 15.78 48.25
CA VAL A 19 4.01 14.74 49.25
C VAL A 19 5.21 13.80 49.26
N SER A 20 6.07 14.06 50.24
CA SER A 20 7.18 13.20 50.65
C SER A 20 6.67 11.88 51.24
N ALA A 21 7.38 10.78 50.99
CA ALA A 21 7.35 9.59 51.84
C ALA A 21 8.79 9.06 52.03
N PRO A 22 9.16 8.53 53.21
CA PRO A 22 10.57 8.52 53.62
C PRO A 22 11.34 7.20 53.39
N VAL A 23 12.65 7.42 53.20
CA VAL A 23 13.82 6.62 53.57
C VAL A 23 13.62 5.58 54.69
N SER A 24 14.07 4.33 54.48
CA SER A 24 15.15 3.67 55.26
C SER A 24 15.37 2.22 54.78
N SER A 25 16.54 1.90 54.19
CA SER A 25 17.69 1.23 54.86
C SER A 25 17.60 -0.31 54.82
N ASN A 26 18.36 -0.96 53.94
CA ASN A 26 19.73 -1.47 54.19
C ASN A 26 19.80 -2.63 55.20
N MET A 27 20.08 -3.85 54.70
CA MET A 27 21.04 -4.75 55.33
C MET A 27 21.96 -5.38 54.28
N VAL A 28 23.25 -5.32 54.57
CA VAL A 28 24.35 -5.90 53.79
C VAL A 28 24.93 -7.07 54.57
N ILE A 29 24.92 -8.27 53.99
CA ILE A 29 25.85 -9.39 54.22
C ILE A 29 25.87 -10.14 52.87
N GLY A 30 26.98 -10.56 52.27
CA GLY A 30 28.37 -10.66 52.72
C GLY A 30 28.94 -11.95 52.08
N SER A 31 29.92 -11.81 51.18
CA SER A 31 30.43 -12.90 50.33
C SER A 31 31.07 -14.05 51.12
N LEU A 32 31.09 -15.25 50.55
CA LEU A 32 32.21 -16.21 50.67
C LEU A 32 32.17 -17.31 49.59
N THR A 33 33.24 -18.09 49.47
CA THR A 33 33.77 -18.60 48.19
C THR A 33 34.03 -20.12 48.13
N VAL A 34 33.64 -20.73 46.99
CA VAL A 34 34.46 -21.74 46.23
C VAL A 34 34.59 -23.13 46.96
N PRO A 35 35.14 -24.21 46.37
CA PRO A 35 34.46 -25.14 45.43
C PRO A 35 34.47 -26.61 45.92
N ILE A 36 33.73 -27.51 45.26
CA ILE A 36 34.04 -28.97 45.27
C ILE A 36 33.88 -29.56 43.86
N GLN A 37 34.95 -30.19 43.37
CA GLN A 37 34.93 -31.13 42.24
C GLN A 37 34.53 -32.53 42.76
N ASN A 38 33.91 -33.35 41.92
CA ASN A 38 34.40 -34.73 41.74
C ASN A 38 33.84 -35.40 40.49
N GLU A 39 34.73 -36.09 39.79
CA GLU A 39 34.42 -37.11 38.79
C GLU A 39 34.10 -38.43 39.50
N LEU A 40 33.29 -39.30 38.90
CA LEU A 40 33.74 -40.63 38.42
C LEU A 40 32.60 -41.52 37.91
N SER A 41 33.01 -42.48 37.09
CA SER A 41 32.19 -43.34 36.21
C SER A 41 32.03 -44.78 36.69
N SER A 42 30.88 -45.40 36.42
CA SER A 42 30.73 -46.80 35.97
C SER A 42 29.26 -47.05 35.55
N ASN A 43 28.89 -47.48 34.34
CA ASN A 43 29.19 -48.68 33.53
C ASN A 43 28.45 -49.97 33.95
N ILE A 44 28.09 -50.77 32.92
CA ILE A 44 27.53 -52.16 32.94
C ILE A 44 26.00 -52.24 33.21
N SER A 45 25.15 -52.96 32.45
CA SER A 45 25.30 -53.75 31.19
C SER A 45 23.94 -54.27 30.66
N LEU A 46 23.88 -54.60 29.34
CA LEU A 46 23.07 -55.62 28.55
C LEU A 46 21.68 -56.10 29.06
N ASP A 47 20.72 -56.59 28.24
CA ASP A 47 20.60 -56.95 26.81
C ASP A 47 19.09 -56.95 26.45
N GLY A 48 18.60 -57.07 25.21
CA GLY A 48 19.25 -57.29 23.91
C GLY A 48 18.34 -56.78 22.75
N PHE A 49 18.86 -56.65 21.52
CA PHE A 49 18.73 -57.62 20.42
C PHE A 49 17.27 -58.03 20.10
N GLN A 50 16.75 -57.91 18.88
CA GLN A 50 17.40 -58.21 17.58
C GLN A 50 17.20 -57.14 16.48
N GLN A 51 17.96 -57.30 15.40
CA GLN A 51 18.28 -56.32 14.36
C GLN A 51 18.42 -57.06 13.00
N VAL A 52 18.74 -56.35 11.90
CA VAL A 52 19.32 -56.88 10.63
C VAL A 52 18.22 -57.42 9.65
N GLU A 53 18.25 -57.21 8.31
CA GLU A 53 19.39 -57.01 7.39
C GLU A 53 19.18 -55.97 6.25
N ASN A 54 20.23 -55.76 5.44
CA ASN A 54 20.45 -54.64 4.51
C ASN A 54 20.79 -55.07 3.06
N LYS A 55 20.40 -54.21 2.09
CA LYS A 55 21.13 -53.83 0.84
C LYS A 55 21.59 -54.90 -0.19
N THR A 56 21.16 -54.73 -1.45
CA THR A 56 21.98 -54.51 -2.70
C THR A 56 21.05 -54.45 -3.96
N LYS A 57 21.43 -54.20 -5.24
CA LYS A 57 22.71 -53.89 -5.94
C LYS A 57 22.46 -52.99 -7.21
N LYS A 58 23.35 -52.01 -7.43
CA LYS A 58 23.69 -51.24 -8.66
C LYS A 58 23.04 -51.56 -10.06
N ARG A 59 22.48 -50.50 -10.69
CA ARG A 59 22.94 -49.81 -11.94
C ARG A 59 22.97 -50.54 -13.32
N ILE A 60 22.08 -50.12 -14.25
CA ILE A 60 22.20 -50.03 -15.74
C ILE A 60 21.10 -49.03 -16.21
N LYS A 61 21.07 -48.31 -17.34
CA LYS A 61 21.98 -47.45 -18.16
C LYS A 61 21.26 -47.27 -19.54
N ARG A 62 21.08 -46.02 -20.04
CA ARG A 62 20.57 -45.65 -21.41
C ARG A 62 19.05 -45.94 -21.65
N ARG A 63 18.32 -45.29 -22.57
CA ARG A 63 18.52 -44.14 -23.51
C ARG A 63 17.13 -43.69 -24.05
N LEU A 64 17.04 -42.47 -24.64
CA LEU A 64 16.07 -42.07 -25.71
C LEU A 64 14.56 -42.10 -25.32
N THR A 65 13.59 -41.45 -25.99
CA THR A 65 13.48 -40.10 -26.62
C THR A 65 11.97 -39.77 -26.75
N THR A 66 11.63 -38.47 -26.86
CA THR A 66 10.44 -37.95 -27.57
C THR A 66 9.10 -38.71 -27.52
N SER A 67 8.10 -38.13 -26.85
CA SER A 67 6.76 -38.04 -27.44
C SER A 67 5.95 -36.85 -26.93
N THR A 68 5.70 -35.90 -27.83
CA THR A 68 4.54 -35.02 -27.78
C THR A 68 3.26 -35.86 -27.84
N ILE A 69 2.25 -35.60 -26.99
CA ILE A 69 0.84 -35.82 -27.36
C ILE A 69 -0.13 -34.99 -26.48
N LYS A 70 -0.89 -34.14 -27.18
CA LYS A 70 -2.29 -33.72 -26.98
C LYS A 70 -2.84 -33.58 -25.54
N LYS A 71 -2.96 -32.31 -25.15
CA LYS A 71 -3.95 -31.77 -24.21
C LYS A 71 -5.37 -32.22 -24.60
N LYS A 72 -6.04 -33.05 -23.81
CA LYS A 72 -7.48 -33.37 -23.93
C LYS A 72 -8.18 -32.98 -22.63
N ARG A 73 -9.33 -32.32 -22.73
CA ARG A 73 -10.20 -32.00 -21.59
C ARG A 73 -10.91 -33.26 -21.11
N SER A 74 -11.04 -33.41 -19.80
CA SER A 74 -12.20 -34.05 -19.16
C SER A 74 -12.51 -33.29 -17.87
N LEU A 75 -13.79 -32.96 -17.69
CA LEU A 75 -14.37 -32.75 -16.36
C LEU A 75 -14.29 -34.10 -15.62
N ASP A 76 -14.01 -34.11 -14.31
CA ASP A 76 -15.07 -34.37 -13.34
C ASP A 76 -14.66 -34.15 -11.88
N GLN A 77 -15.60 -33.50 -11.19
CA GLN A 77 -16.07 -33.64 -9.80
C GLN A 77 -15.13 -34.04 -8.63
N THR A 78 -15.22 -33.20 -7.59
CA THR A 78 -15.24 -33.52 -6.15
C THR A 78 -14.09 -34.31 -5.52
N ASN A 79 -13.34 -33.63 -4.64
CA ASN A 79 -13.27 -34.09 -3.24
C ASN A 79 -13.02 -32.92 -2.26
N ILE A 80 -13.71 -32.93 -1.12
CA ILE A 80 -13.58 -31.92 -0.06
C ILE A 80 -12.60 -32.44 0.97
N ASN A 81 -11.39 -31.87 1.03
CA ASN A 81 -10.52 -32.05 2.19
C ASN A 81 -9.48 -30.93 2.31
N SER A 82 -9.93 -29.73 2.69
CA SER A 82 -9.05 -28.60 2.99
C SER A 82 -8.63 -28.62 4.47
N LYS A 83 -7.36 -29.01 4.71
CA LYS A 83 -6.62 -28.63 5.93
C LYS A 83 -6.66 -27.10 6.11
N PRO A 84 -6.47 -26.57 7.33
CA PRO A 84 -6.33 -25.13 7.54
C PRO A 84 -5.18 -24.59 6.68
N VAL A 85 -5.52 -23.76 5.71
CA VAL A 85 -4.55 -23.10 4.83
C VAL A 85 -3.92 -21.97 5.63
N VAL A 86 -2.67 -22.18 6.07
CA VAL A 86 -1.80 -21.08 6.47
C VAL A 86 -1.73 -20.11 5.28
N PRO A 87 -2.08 -18.82 5.44
CA PRO A 87 -2.04 -17.88 4.32
C PRO A 87 -0.61 -17.80 3.78
N ALA A 88 -0.43 -18.19 2.52
CA ALA A 88 0.85 -18.05 1.86
C ALA A 88 1.23 -16.56 1.83
N PRO A 89 2.50 -16.19 2.09
CA PRO A 89 2.93 -14.81 2.03
C PRO A 89 2.68 -14.27 0.62
N ILE A 90 1.72 -13.34 0.50
CA ILE A 90 1.34 -12.76 -0.78
C ILE A 90 2.50 -11.86 -1.22
N SER A 91 3.21 -12.29 -2.26
CA SER A 91 4.29 -11.51 -2.83
C SER A 91 3.77 -10.15 -3.31
N ILE A 92 4.65 -9.14 -3.22
CA ILE A 92 4.43 -7.77 -3.71
C ILE A 92 3.71 -7.82 -5.05
N THR A 93 2.58 -7.11 -5.17
CA THR A 93 1.72 -7.21 -6.35
C THR A 93 2.52 -6.88 -7.62
N THR A 94 2.17 -7.47 -8.76
CA THR A 94 2.85 -7.17 -10.03
C THR A 94 2.75 -5.68 -10.40
N GLU A 95 1.76 -4.98 -9.85
CA GLU A 95 1.52 -3.55 -10.01
C GLU A 95 2.43 -2.69 -9.10
N SER A 96 2.58 -3.01 -7.81
CA SER A 96 3.61 -2.36 -6.98
C SER A 96 5.03 -2.82 -7.31
N THR A 97 5.20 -3.95 -8.01
CA THR A 97 6.48 -4.38 -8.61
C THR A 97 6.84 -3.54 -9.85
N ARG A 98 5.88 -3.03 -10.63
CA ARG A 98 6.16 -2.10 -11.75
C ARG A 98 6.80 -0.79 -11.30
N TYR A 99 6.58 -0.38 -10.04
CA TYR A 99 7.27 0.76 -9.44
C TYR A 99 8.79 0.52 -9.29
N ALA A 100 9.21 -0.75 -9.17
CA ALA A 100 10.61 -1.16 -8.97
C ALA A 100 11.40 -1.37 -10.29
N GLN A 101 11.18 -0.54 -11.32
CA GLN A 101 12.13 -0.42 -12.44
C GLN A 101 13.29 0.55 -12.15
N THR A 102 13.39 1.07 -10.93
CA THR A 102 14.67 1.48 -10.34
C THR A 102 15.45 0.23 -9.92
N ARG A 103 16.78 0.22 -10.12
CA ARG A 103 17.68 -0.93 -9.85
C ARG A 103 17.54 -1.55 -8.44
N TYR A 104 17.01 -0.81 -7.48
CA TYR A 104 16.74 -1.25 -6.12
C TYR A 104 15.27 -0.95 -5.76
N PRO A 105 14.55 -1.88 -5.12
CA PRO A 105 13.15 -1.69 -4.77
C PRO A 105 12.93 -0.78 -3.55
N PHE A 106 13.93 -0.67 -2.67
CA PHE A 106 13.89 0.12 -1.43
C PHE A 106 14.98 1.22 -1.43
N PRO A 107 14.76 2.35 -0.73
CA PRO A 107 15.83 3.33 -0.50
C PRO A 107 16.96 2.69 0.33
N PRO A 108 18.22 3.13 0.17
CA PRO A 108 19.32 2.59 0.96
C PRO A 108 19.28 3.11 2.40
N PHE A 109 19.70 2.27 3.35
CA PHE A 109 20.21 2.75 4.62
C PHE A 109 21.61 3.34 4.42
N ILE A 110 21.88 4.47 5.06
CA ILE A 110 23.19 5.12 5.04
C ILE A 110 23.84 4.91 6.39
N ILE A 111 25.04 4.32 6.39
CA ILE A 111 25.82 3.98 7.59
C ILE A 111 27.14 4.73 7.49
N ARG A 112 27.44 5.60 8.45
CA ARG A 112 28.66 6.41 8.47
C ARG A 112 29.65 5.90 9.51
N PHE A 113 30.90 5.74 9.12
CA PHE A 113 32.02 5.48 10.01
C PHE A 113 32.95 6.69 10.05
N ASN A 114 33.45 7.03 11.23
CA ASN A 114 34.33 8.19 11.44
C ASN A 114 35.83 7.81 11.36
N ALA A 115 36.14 6.51 11.43
CA ALA A 115 37.49 5.95 11.39
C ALA A 115 37.47 4.51 10.84
N GLY A 116 38.65 3.88 10.83
CA GLY A 116 38.78 2.45 10.55
C GLY A 116 38.86 2.04 9.08
N LYS A 117 38.78 0.72 8.85
CA LYS A 117 38.77 0.08 7.53
C LYS A 117 37.71 -1.04 7.48
N VAL A 118 36.46 -0.68 7.73
CA VAL A 118 35.33 -1.61 7.56
C VAL A 118 35.07 -1.82 6.07
N THR A 119 34.88 -3.07 5.64
CA THR A 119 34.58 -3.42 4.24
C THR A 119 33.09 -3.70 4.05
N SER A 120 32.60 -3.58 2.81
CA SER A 120 31.20 -3.89 2.46
C SER A 120 30.78 -5.30 2.93
N ASN A 121 31.63 -6.31 2.72
CA ASN A 121 31.35 -7.69 3.13
C ASN A 121 31.22 -7.81 4.65
N LYS A 122 32.12 -7.18 5.43
CA LYS A 122 32.04 -7.17 6.90
C LYS A 122 30.72 -6.59 7.43
N ILE A 123 30.20 -5.54 6.80
CA ILE A 123 28.89 -4.97 7.15
C ILE A 123 27.77 -5.94 6.76
N LYS A 124 27.84 -6.51 5.55
CA LYS A 124 26.81 -7.42 5.04
C LYS A 124 26.70 -8.70 5.88
N GLU A 125 27.81 -9.39 6.07
CA GLU A 125 27.91 -10.66 6.79
C GLU A 125 27.64 -10.41 8.28
N GLY A 126 28.32 -9.44 8.91
CA GLY A 126 28.11 -9.12 10.32
C GLY A 126 26.68 -8.69 10.67
N LEU A 127 25.96 -8.02 9.76
CA LEU A 127 24.56 -7.67 9.98
C LEU A 127 23.63 -8.89 9.83
N ILE A 128 23.88 -9.78 8.85
CA ILE A 128 23.14 -11.04 8.70
C ILE A 128 23.34 -11.92 9.93
N ASP A 129 24.59 -12.12 10.35
CA ASP A 129 24.95 -12.94 11.51
C ASP A 129 24.31 -12.39 12.79
N HIS A 130 24.37 -11.07 13.02
CA HIS A 130 23.72 -10.41 14.15
C HIS A 130 22.19 -10.63 14.17
N CYS A 131 21.52 -10.51 13.01
CA CYS A 131 20.07 -10.72 12.91
C CYS A 131 19.67 -12.17 13.18
N ILE A 132 20.46 -13.14 12.69
CA ILE A 132 20.23 -14.57 12.92
C ILE A 132 20.46 -14.92 14.39
N GLN A 133 21.57 -14.46 14.99
CA GLN A 133 21.97 -14.82 16.35
C GLN A 133 21.04 -14.24 17.41
N ASN A 134 20.68 -12.96 17.31
CA ASN A 134 19.92 -12.26 18.36
C ASN A 134 18.40 -12.30 18.16
N TYR A 135 17.94 -12.42 16.90
CA TYR A 135 16.51 -12.25 16.56
C TYR A 135 15.93 -13.42 15.76
N GLN A 136 16.72 -14.45 15.44
CA GLN A 136 16.32 -15.60 14.61
C GLN A 136 15.71 -15.18 13.25
N MET A 137 16.13 -14.01 12.72
CA MET A 137 15.65 -13.48 11.44
C MET A 137 16.78 -13.45 10.41
N GLU A 138 16.53 -14.08 9.26
CA GLU A 138 17.38 -13.93 8.08
C GLU A 138 16.96 -12.70 7.27
N ILE A 139 17.90 -11.76 7.05
CA ILE A 139 17.66 -10.54 6.27
C ILE A 139 18.25 -10.63 4.86
N ASN A 140 17.52 -10.16 3.85
CA ASN A 140 17.97 -10.21 2.46
C ASN A 140 18.62 -8.89 2.01
N ILE A 141 19.95 -8.82 2.12
CA ILE A 141 20.74 -7.70 1.58
C ILE A 141 21.02 -7.89 0.09
N LEU A 142 20.46 -7.01 -0.73
CA LEU A 142 20.61 -7.00 -2.20
C LEU A 142 21.97 -6.44 -2.64
N ASN A 143 22.46 -5.38 -1.98
CA ASN A 143 23.78 -4.80 -2.25
C ASN A 143 24.27 -3.97 -1.05
N CYS A 144 25.58 -3.92 -0.82
CA CYS A 144 26.21 -2.97 0.08
C CYS A 144 27.40 -2.35 -0.66
N ARG A 145 27.48 -1.02 -0.72
CA ARG A 145 28.57 -0.32 -1.42
C ARG A 145 29.01 0.94 -0.70
N LEU A 146 30.30 1.25 -0.82
CA LEU A 146 30.83 2.53 -0.38
C LEU A 146 30.20 3.66 -1.24
N SER A 147 29.77 4.74 -0.60
CA SER A 147 29.45 6.00 -1.25
C SER A 147 30.74 6.69 -1.71
N ASN A 148 30.66 7.63 -2.63
CA ASN A 148 31.84 8.45 -2.96
C ASN A 148 32.25 9.25 -1.72
N ARG A 149 33.54 9.22 -1.38
CA ARG A 149 34.12 9.71 -0.11
C ARG A 149 33.51 11.02 0.38
N SER A 150 33.14 11.05 1.66
CA SER A 150 32.99 12.30 2.39
C SER A 150 34.37 12.96 2.53
N SER A 151 34.40 14.28 2.65
CA SER A 151 35.57 14.98 3.19
C SER A 151 35.72 14.64 4.68
N ASN A 152 36.94 14.77 5.22
CA ASN A 152 37.29 14.61 6.64
C ASN A 152 37.31 13.16 7.18
N ASN A 153 37.93 12.21 6.46
CA ASN A 153 38.13 10.79 6.85
C ASN A 153 36.86 9.94 7.09
N GLU A 154 35.69 10.55 7.22
CA GLU A 154 34.40 9.86 7.26
C GLU A 154 34.13 9.10 5.95
N TYR A 155 33.49 7.93 6.06
CA TYR A 155 33.00 7.20 4.90
C TYR A 155 31.61 6.61 5.12
N ASP A 156 30.76 6.76 4.10
CA ASP A 156 29.38 6.31 4.10
C ASP A 156 29.25 5.01 3.30
N PHE A 157 28.55 4.02 3.87
CA PHE A 157 28.06 2.84 3.17
C PHE A 157 26.58 2.96 2.85
N LEU A 158 26.20 2.54 1.64
CA LEU A 158 24.83 2.47 1.15
C LEU A 158 24.39 1.00 1.12
N LEU A 159 23.50 0.63 2.04
CA LEU A 159 22.94 -0.71 2.18
C LEU A 159 21.56 -0.79 1.52
N PHE A 160 21.44 -1.62 0.49
CA PHE A 160 20.21 -1.87 -0.25
C PHE A 160 19.64 -3.25 0.11
N LEU A 161 18.38 -3.28 0.49
CA LEU A 161 17.66 -4.52 0.84
C LEU A 161 16.80 -5.02 -0.32
N LYS A 162 16.45 -6.31 -0.27
CA LYS A 162 15.71 -7.00 -1.33
C LYS A 162 14.20 -7.02 -1.09
N ASP A 163 13.75 -7.09 0.16
CA ASP A 163 12.35 -7.26 0.54
C ASP A 163 11.90 -6.30 1.66
N ALA A 164 10.57 -6.18 1.79
CA ALA A 164 9.90 -5.25 2.70
C ALA A 164 10.02 -5.67 4.17
N SER A 165 10.13 -6.98 4.45
CA SER A 165 10.32 -7.53 5.79
C SER A 165 11.67 -7.15 6.38
N SER A 166 12.77 -7.36 5.63
CA SER A 166 14.13 -6.97 6.02
C SER A 166 14.22 -5.46 6.23
N PHE A 167 13.55 -4.68 5.36
CA PHE A 167 13.52 -3.23 5.47
C PHE A 167 12.74 -2.76 6.71
N SER A 168 11.57 -3.34 6.97
CA SER A 168 10.75 -3.05 8.16
C SER A 168 11.50 -3.37 9.44
N PHE A 169 12.20 -4.51 9.47
CA PHE A 169 13.02 -4.94 10.60
C PHE A 169 14.16 -3.95 10.88
N LEU A 170 14.91 -3.53 9.85
CA LEU A 170 16.04 -2.61 9.99
C LEU A 170 15.63 -1.12 10.12
N LEU A 171 14.34 -0.77 10.04
CA LEU A 171 13.86 0.57 10.41
C LEU A 171 13.98 0.85 11.91
N ASN A 172 13.98 -0.19 12.75
CA ASN A 172 14.24 -0.05 14.18
C ASN A 172 15.75 -0.03 14.43
N GLN A 173 16.28 1.04 15.03
CA GLN A 173 17.72 1.19 15.30
C GLN A 173 18.23 0.14 16.30
N ASN A 174 17.39 -0.31 17.23
CA ASN A 174 17.76 -1.33 18.22
C ASN A 174 18.04 -2.71 17.60
N ASN A 175 17.61 -2.94 16.35
CA ASN A 175 17.79 -4.21 15.64
C ASN A 175 19.16 -4.30 14.89
N TRP A 176 20.03 -3.29 15.08
CA TRP A 176 21.36 -3.24 14.49
C TRP A 176 22.44 -3.56 15.54
N PRO A 177 23.60 -4.12 15.15
CA PRO A 177 24.73 -4.33 16.05
C PRO A 177 25.33 -3.00 16.49
N ASP A 178 25.87 -2.91 17.72
CA ASP A 178 26.46 -1.66 18.23
C ASP A 178 27.71 -1.19 17.45
N SER A 179 28.45 -2.14 16.85
CA SER A 179 29.65 -1.87 16.06
C SER A 179 29.87 -2.91 14.96
N PHE A 180 30.69 -2.58 13.96
CA PHE A 180 31.15 -3.53 12.93
C PHE A 180 32.67 -3.65 12.97
N SER A 181 33.20 -4.85 13.26
CA SER A 181 34.65 -5.05 13.46
C SER A 181 35.27 -4.12 14.52
N ASN A 182 34.55 -3.88 15.62
CA ASN A 182 34.91 -2.95 16.71
C ASN A 182 34.93 -1.46 16.31
N GLU A 183 34.51 -1.11 15.10
CA GLU A 183 34.35 0.28 14.66
C GLU A 183 32.89 0.73 14.88
N ASN A 184 32.73 1.84 15.60
CA ASN A 184 31.43 2.46 15.82
C ASN A 184 30.97 3.21 14.57
N TYR A 185 29.65 3.32 14.40
CA TYR A 185 29.03 4.00 13.27
C TYR A 185 27.83 4.82 13.71
N ILE A 186 27.36 5.71 12.82
CA ILE A 186 26.16 6.52 13.02
C ILE A 186 25.25 6.47 11.78
N PHE A 187 23.96 6.73 11.98
CA PHE A 187 23.01 6.97 10.89
C PHE A 187 22.92 8.49 10.63
N PRO A 188 23.50 9.04 9.55
CA PRO A 188 23.44 10.48 9.30
C PRO A 188 22.02 10.96 8.95
N ASN A 189 21.15 10.06 8.46
CA ASN A 189 19.74 10.32 8.17
C ASN A 189 18.91 9.06 8.44
N SER A 190 17.67 9.21 8.91
CA SER A 190 16.73 8.10 8.92
C SER A 190 16.26 7.76 7.51
N SER A 191 16.31 6.49 7.11
CA SER A 191 15.78 6.03 5.83
C SER A 191 14.32 6.46 5.64
N ALA A 192 14.00 7.03 4.48
CA ALA A 192 12.64 7.35 4.10
C ALA A 192 11.79 6.09 3.98
N ILE A 193 10.51 6.14 4.38
CA ILE A 193 9.63 4.97 4.27
C ILE A 193 9.29 4.72 2.78
N PRO A 194 9.55 3.51 2.25
CA PRO A 194 9.28 3.17 0.87
C PRO A 194 7.77 3.20 0.55
N PRO A 195 7.36 3.52 -0.69
CA PRO A 195 5.97 3.40 -1.13
C PRO A 195 5.36 2.01 -0.92
N GLN A 196 6.17 0.95 -0.98
CA GLN A 196 5.75 -0.43 -0.71
C GLN A 196 5.32 -0.66 0.75
N LEU A 197 5.75 0.18 1.70
CA LEU A 197 5.26 0.20 3.09
C LEU A 197 4.26 1.34 3.33
N SER A 198 3.68 1.89 2.26
CA SER A 198 2.69 2.97 2.34
C SER A 198 1.30 2.50 1.92
N LEU A 199 0.28 3.15 2.50
CA LEU A 199 -1.14 2.93 2.22
C LEU A 199 -1.84 4.24 1.87
N LEU A 200 -3.01 4.15 1.26
CA LEU A 200 -3.83 5.29 0.84
C LEU A 200 -5.22 5.19 1.46
N ILE A 201 -5.58 6.11 2.36
CA ILE A 201 -6.95 6.29 2.81
C ILE A 201 -7.70 7.16 1.79
N LYS A 202 -8.88 6.69 1.37
CA LYS A 202 -9.78 7.41 0.46
C LYS A 202 -10.82 8.26 1.21
N ASN A 203 -11.35 9.27 0.52
CA ASN A 203 -12.51 10.07 0.91
C ASN A 203 -12.40 10.84 2.25
N VAL A 204 -11.19 11.11 2.73
CA VAL A 204 -10.98 11.92 3.96
C VAL A 204 -11.43 13.36 3.72
N ASP A 205 -12.32 13.89 4.57
CA ASP A 205 -12.83 15.26 4.42
C ASP A 205 -11.68 16.29 4.46
N LEU A 206 -11.81 17.37 3.70
CA LEU A 206 -10.90 18.50 3.69
C LEU A 206 -11.11 19.44 4.89
N ARG A 207 -12.30 19.41 5.50
CA ARG A 207 -12.69 20.28 6.63
C ARG A 207 -12.25 19.77 8.01
N LEU A 208 -11.86 18.50 8.08
CA LEU A 208 -11.49 17.81 9.32
C LEU A 208 -10.07 18.21 9.77
N ASP A 209 -9.85 18.42 11.07
CA ASP A 209 -8.54 18.78 11.62
C ASP A 209 -7.55 17.64 11.40
N PHE A 210 -6.64 17.87 10.45
CA PHE A 210 -5.70 16.86 10.02
C PHE A 210 -4.65 16.51 11.10
N ASN A 211 -4.42 17.39 12.08
CA ASN A 211 -3.52 17.10 13.19
C ASN A 211 -4.18 16.12 14.17
N GLU A 212 -5.42 16.37 14.57
CA GLU A 212 -6.21 15.49 15.45
C GLU A 212 -6.36 14.09 14.84
N PHE A 213 -6.82 14.02 13.59
CA PHE A 213 -6.93 12.76 12.82
C PHE A 213 -5.58 12.06 12.65
N GLY A 214 -4.49 12.83 12.47
CA GLY A 214 -3.14 12.31 12.39
C GLY A 214 -2.67 11.66 13.71
N GLN A 215 -3.04 12.25 14.85
CA GLN A 215 -2.75 11.67 16.16
C GLN A 215 -3.63 10.45 16.45
N GLU A 216 -4.94 10.51 16.19
CA GLU A 216 -5.86 9.40 16.46
C GLU A 216 -5.45 8.13 15.69
N ILE A 217 -5.08 8.27 14.42
CA ILE A 217 -4.51 7.17 13.62
C ILE A 217 -3.27 6.58 14.29
N LYS A 218 -2.36 7.42 14.79
CA LYS A 218 -1.11 6.97 15.42
C LYS A 218 -1.34 6.28 16.76
N THR A 219 -2.28 6.78 17.56
CA THR A 219 -2.70 6.14 18.82
C THR A 219 -3.29 4.75 18.56
N ARG A 220 -4.11 4.61 17.50
CA ARG A 220 -4.74 3.32 17.15
C ARG A 220 -3.79 2.35 16.44
N TYR A 221 -2.81 2.86 15.70
CA TYR A 221 -1.84 2.08 14.93
C TYR A 221 -0.42 2.66 15.11
N PRO A 222 0.29 2.33 16.21
CA PRO A 222 1.61 2.89 16.53
C PRO A 222 2.69 2.66 15.47
N GLN A 223 2.49 1.69 14.57
CA GLN A 223 3.38 1.39 13.44
C GLN A 223 3.26 2.42 12.30
N ILE A 224 2.30 3.35 12.35
CA ILE A 224 2.18 4.45 11.38
C ILE A 224 3.10 5.61 11.83
N LYS A 225 4.23 5.77 11.15
CA LYS A 225 5.19 6.85 11.44
C LYS A 225 4.66 8.22 10.98
N ASN A 226 4.16 8.28 9.75
CA ASN A 226 3.70 9.51 9.12
C ASN A 226 2.29 9.36 8.54
N VAL A 227 1.49 10.42 8.70
CA VAL A 227 0.15 10.59 8.13
C VAL A 227 0.22 11.86 7.27
N ILE A 228 0.06 11.73 5.95
CA ILE A 228 0.38 12.79 4.98
C ILE A 228 -0.83 13.04 4.07
N ARG A 229 -1.48 14.20 4.19
CA ARG A 229 -2.53 14.59 3.24
C ARG A 229 -1.90 14.89 1.89
N LEU A 230 -2.31 14.16 0.87
CA LEU A 230 -1.83 14.40 -0.49
C LEU A 230 -2.34 15.74 -1.00
N LYS A 231 -1.63 16.29 -1.99
CA LYS A 231 -1.93 17.59 -2.61
C LYS A 231 -1.99 17.47 -4.12
N ASN A 232 -2.78 18.33 -4.75
CA ASN A 232 -2.84 18.44 -6.21
C ASN A 232 -1.68 19.31 -6.76
N LYS A 233 -1.65 19.49 -8.09
CA LYS A 233 -0.64 20.33 -8.78
C LYS A 233 -0.62 21.80 -8.35
N PHE A 234 -1.68 22.29 -7.71
CA PHE A 234 -1.81 23.65 -7.20
C PHE A 234 -1.51 23.74 -5.68
N ASN A 235 -0.85 22.72 -5.10
CA ASN A 235 -0.52 22.62 -3.67
C ASN A 235 -1.74 22.58 -2.73
N ASN A 236 -2.95 22.38 -3.26
CA ASN A 236 -4.19 22.25 -2.48
C ASN A 236 -4.38 20.81 -2.02
N GLY A 237 -4.77 20.62 -0.76
CA GLY A 237 -5.04 19.29 -0.20
C GLY A 237 -6.19 18.57 -0.93
N ILE A 238 -6.06 17.26 -1.12
CA ILE A 238 -7.10 16.41 -1.71
C ILE A 238 -7.66 15.42 -0.66
N LYS A 239 -8.77 14.75 -1.00
CA LYS A 239 -9.44 13.76 -0.13
C LYS A 239 -8.71 12.41 -0.02
N LEU A 240 -7.39 12.43 -0.16
CA LEU A 240 -6.52 11.26 -0.10
C LEU A 240 -5.44 11.50 0.95
N VAL A 241 -5.25 10.54 1.84
CA VAL A 241 -4.20 10.57 2.87
C VAL A 241 -3.29 9.37 2.68
N LYS A 242 -1.99 9.62 2.55
CA LYS A 242 -0.96 8.58 2.56
C LYS A 242 -0.59 8.26 4.02
N LEU A 243 -0.57 6.98 4.35
CA LEU A 243 0.00 6.45 5.59
C LEU A 243 1.37 5.85 5.26
N GLU A 244 2.35 6.07 6.12
CA GLU A 244 3.67 5.45 6.03
C GLU A 244 3.91 4.55 7.25
N LEU A 245 4.07 3.25 7.00
CA LEU A 245 4.17 2.23 8.06
C LEU A 245 5.62 1.76 8.25
N THR A 246 5.97 1.45 9.49
CA THR A 246 7.26 0.83 9.85
C THR A 246 7.22 -0.70 9.81
N SER A 247 6.02 -1.30 9.74
CA SER A 247 5.82 -2.76 9.73
C SER A 247 5.10 -3.24 8.48
N SER A 248 5.69 -4.21 7.77
CA SER A 248 5.08 -4.87 6.62
C SER A 248 3.86 -5.70 6.99
N SER A 249 3.86 -6.39 8.14
CA SER A 249 2.75 -7.26 8.55
C SER A 249 1.47 -6.48 8.84
N VAL A 250 1.57 -5.37 9.57
CA VAL A 250 0.43 -4.47 9.84
C VAL A 250 -0.08 -3.83 8.54
N ARG A 251 0.84 -3.49 7.62
CA ARG A 251 0.51 -2.97 6.28
C ARG A 251 -0.28 -3.98 5.45
N GLU A 252 0.09 -5.25 5.49
CA GLU A 252 -0.61 -6.36 4.82
C GLU A 252 -1.97 -6.68 5.46
N GLU A 253 -2.05 -6.65 6.80
CA GLU A 253 -3.31 -6.83 7.55
C GLU A 253 -4.34 -5.76 7.16
N LEU A 254 -3.95 -4.49 7.16
CA LEU A 254 -4.81 -3.37 6.78
C LEU A 254 -5.24 -3.45 5.30
N LEU A 255 -4.36 -3.88 4.39
CA LEU A 255 -4.73 -4.11 2.99
C LEU A 255 -5.68 -5.28 2.79
N THR A 256 -5.54 -6.33 3.60
CA THR A 256 -6.44 -7.49 3.56
C THR A 256 -7.84 -7.10 4.04
N LYS A 257 -7.91 -6.26 5.08
CA LYS A 257 -9.18 -5.68 5.58
C LYS A 257 -9.79 -4.63 4.65
N ARG A 258 -8.99 -3.98 3.80
CA ARG A 258 -9.35 -2.84 2.92
C ARG A 258 -10.01 -1.65 3.63
N LYS A 259 -10.02 -1.62 4.96
CA LYS A 259 -10.76 -0.65 5.77
C LYS A 259 -10.01 -0.30 7.05
N ILE A 260 -10.16 0.94 7.48
CA ILE A 260 -9.66 1.46 8.75
C ILE A 260 -10.77 2.23 9.46
N THR A 261 -10.88 2.07 10.77
CA THR A 261 -11.85 2.79 11.60
C THR A 261 -11.13 3.87 12.38
N ILE A 262 -11.61 5.10 12.30
CA ILE A 262 -11.07 6.29 12.96
C ILE A 262 -12.29 7.01 13.56
N GLY A 263 -12.33 7.12 14.87
CA GLY A 263 -13.51 7.42 15.66
C GLY A 263 -14.64 6.43 15.34
N TYR A 264 -15.77 7.00 14.95
CA TYR A 264 -16.97 6.30 14.47
C TYR A 264 -17.04 6.19 12.93
N ILE A 265 -16.01 6.65 12.19
CA ILE A 265 -15.98 6.66 10.72
C ILE A 265 -15.12 5.50 10.22
N VAL A 266 -15.64 4.78 9.22
CA VAL A 266 -14.89 3.73 8.51
C VAL A 266 -14.47 4.29 7.15
N TYR A 267 -13.17 4.26 6.87
CA TYR A 267 -12.59 4.69 5.59
C TYR A 267 -12.05 3.49 4.81
N ASP A 268 -12.15 3.55 3.49
CA ASP A 268 -11.55 2.57 2.59
C ASP A 268 -10.04 2.82 2.43
N ILE A 269 -9.26 1.73 2.44
CA ILE A 269 -7.81 1.70 2.24
C ILE A 269 -7.47 0.98 0.94
N ASP A 270 -6.51 1.56 0.21
CA ASP A 270 -5.83 0.91 -0.92
C ASP A 270 -4.30 0.94 -0.79
N GLU A 271 -3.63 0.16 -1.65
CA GLU A 271 -2.18 0.18 -1.82
C GLU A 271 -1.73 1.53 -2.38
N TYR A 272 -0.72 2.16 -1.77
CA TYR A 272 -0.16 3.40 -2.30
C TYR A 272 0.76 3.11 -3.50
N LEU A 273 0.18 3.25 -4.70
CA LEU A 273 0.94 3.21 -5.95
C LEU A 273 1.58 4.59 -6.19
N ALA A 274 2.86 4.72 -5.82
CA ALA A 274 3.62 5.94 -6.09
C ALA A 274 3.77 6.20 -7.60
N PRO A 275 3.88 7.48 -8.04
CA PRO A 275 4.05 7.82 -9.44
C PRO A 275 5.29 7.13 -10.03
N ALA A 276 5.09 6.36 -11.10
CA ALA A 276 6.17 5.54 -11.65
C ALA A 276 7.35 6.39 -12.13
N ASN A 277 8.48 6.29 -11.44
CA ASN A 277 9.77 6.82 -11.89
C ASN A 277 10.33 5.92 -12.99
N ILE A 278 9.67 5.95 -14.15
CA ILE A 278 10.04 5.10 -15.29
C ILE A 278 11.41 5.54 -15.80
N LEU A 279 12.38 4.66 -15.65
CA LEU A 279 13.75 4.91 -16.08
C LEU A 279 13.80 4.80 -17.62
N ILE A 280 13.88 5.96 -18.28
CA ILE A 280 14.03 6.09 -19.73
C ILE A 280 15.51 6.07 -20.07
N CYS A 281 15.92 5.16 -20.95
CA CYS A 281 17.29 5.10 -21.47
C CYS A 281 17.59 6.35 -22.31
N SER A 282 18.64 7.11 -21.99
CA SER A 282 19.01 8.30 -22.77
C SER A 282 19.52 8.01 -24.18
N GLN A 283 19.89 6.76 -24.47
CA GLN A 283 20.45 6.31 -25.74
C GLN A 283 19.36 5.80 -26.69
N CYS A 284 18.52 4.84 -26.28
CA CYS A 284 17.45 4.32 -27.14
C CYS A 284 16.06 4.91 -26.88
N MET A 285 15.89 5.71 -25.80
CA MET A 285 14.60 6.21 -25.31
C MET A 285 13.57 5.13 -24.90
N GLY A 286 13.98 3.86 -24.88
CA GLY A 286 13.23 2.75 -24.32
C GLY A 286 13.18 2.75 -22.78
N LEU A 287 12.24 2.00 -22.23
CA LEU A 287 11.97 1.96 -20.78
C LEU A 287 12.80 0.86 -20.08
N GLY A 288 12.99 1.01 -18.77
CA GLY A 288 13.44 -0.07 -17.88
C GLY A 288 14.94 -0.39 -17.87
N HIS A 289 15.78 0.37 -18.57
CA HIS A 289 17.23 0.17 -18.56
C HIS A 289 18.02 1.47 -18.73
N SER A 290 19.22 1.53 -18.15
CA SER A 290 20.11 2.69 -18.27
C SER A 290 20.94 2.63 -19.55
N MET A 291 21.50 3.78 -19.97
CA MET A 291 22.44 3.87 -21.10
C MET A 291 23.59 2.84 -21.01
N LYS A 292 24.12 2.60 -19.81
CA LYS A 292 25.20 1.61 -19.56
C LYS A 292 24.78 0.14 -19.76
N GLN A 293 23.49 -0.12 -19.92
CA GLN A 293 22.89 -1.44 -20.14
C GLN A 293 22.11 -1.47 -21.47
N CYS A 294 22.23 -0.43 -22.29
CA CYS A 294 21.59 -0.39 -23.58
C CYS A 294 22.37 -1.28 -24.56
N THR A 295 21.69 -2.24 -25.17
CA THR A 295 22.24 -3.08 -26.24
C THR A 295 22.24 -2.37 -27.59
N GLN A 296 21.56 -1.23 -27.70
CA GLN A 296 21.47 -0.46 -28.94
C GLN A 296 22.74 0.38 -29.10
N ILE A 297 23.51 0.10 -30.15
CA ILE A 297 24.75 0.85 -30.46
C ILE A 297 24.42 2.30 -30.85
N LYS A 298 23.43 2.49 -31.74
CA LYS A 298 23.01 3.81 -32.23
C LYS A 298 22.19 4.57 -31.19
N ASN A 299 22.35 5.88 -31.14
CA ASN A 299 21.49 6.76 -30.36
C ASN A 299 20.14 6.96 -31.07
N THR A 300 19.07 7.24 -30.33
CA THR A 300 17.72 7.53 -30.85
C THR A 300 17.39 8.99 -30.62
N CYS A 301 17.01 9.70 -31.68
CA CYS A 301 16.59 11.09 -31.62
C CYS A 301 15.32 11.24 -30.77
N ARG A 302 15.33 12.16 -29.80
CA ARG A 302 14.20 12.39 -28.88
C ARG A 302 12.94 12.94 -29.56
N THR A 303 13.11 13.61 -30.69
CA THR A 303 12.03 14.28 -31.42
C THR A 303 11.42 13.34 -32.46
N CYS A 304 12.21 12.88 -33.43
CA CYS A 304 11.71 12.04 -34.52
C CYS A 304 11.80 10.53 -34.29
N GLY A 305 12.39 10.06 -33.19
CA GLY A 305 12.52 8.63 -32.89
C GLY A 305 13.45 7.84 -33.82
N GLU A 306 14.16 8.51 -34.74
CA GLU A 306 15.08 7.89 -35.70
C GLU A 306 16.43 7.58 -35.04
N THR A 307 17.09 6.51 -35.50
CA THR A 307 18.38 6.07 -34.95
C THR A 307 19.55 6.64 -35.74
N ALA A 308 20.54 7.18 -35.04
CA ALA A 308 21.73 7.81 -35.59
C ALA A 308 22.98 7.43 -34.80
N ASP A 309 24.13 7.34 -35.47
CA ASP A 309 25.40 7.01 -34.82
C ASP A 309 25.89 8.19 -33.95
N ASP A 310 25.84 9.43 -34.49
CA ASP A 310 26.01 10.67 -33.72
C ASP A 310 24.75 11.55 -33.82
N LEU A 311 24.19 11.91 -32.65
CA LEU A 311 23.07 12.84 -32.52
C LEU A 311 23.42 14.27 -32.97
N LYS A 312 24.71 14.66 -32.95
CA LYS A 312 25.16 15.99 -33.40
C LYS A 312 25.15 16.16 -34.92
N LEU A 313 25.28 15.05 -35.65
CA LEU A 313 25.29 15.01 -37.11
C LEU A 313 23.94 14.58 -37.71
N HIS A 314 22.97 14.27 -36.85
CA HIS A 314 21.65 13.82 -37.26
C HIS A 314 20.76 14.97 -37.75
N ILE A 315 20.39 14.93 -39.03
CA ILE A 315 19.37 15.81 -39.62
C ILE A 315 18.01 15.35 -39.11
N CYS A 316 17.52 15.97 -38.03
CA CYS A 316 16.23 15.63 -37.45
C CYS A 316 15.07 16.07 -38.35
N SER A 317 14.16 15.14 -38.65
CA SER A 317 12.94 15.41 -39.43
C SER A 317 11.91 16.29 -38.71
N GLN A 318 12.16 16.71 -37.45
CA GLN A 318 11.33 17.56 -36.57
C GLN A 318 9.90 17.09 -36.26
N ILE A 319 9.38 16.11 -36.99
CA ILE A 319 8.09 15.47 -36.77
C ILE A 319 8.15 14.64 -35.48
N GLU A 320 7.30 14.93 -34.50
CA GLU A 320 7.23 14.14 -33.27
C GLU A 320 6.64 12.74 -33.55
N LYS A 321 7.48 11.71 -33.47
CA LYS A 321 7.06 10.30 -33.66
C LYS A 321 7.05 9.53 -32.35
N CYS A 322 6.06 8.66 -32.19
CA CYS A 322 5.96 7.77 -31.04
C CYS A 322 6.93 6.59 -31.20
N ILE A 323 7.91 6.51 -30.31
CA ILE A 323 9.00 5.50 -30.36
C ILE A 323 8.48 4.04 -30.27
N HIS A 324 7.28 3.83 -29.72
CA HIS A 324 6.68 2.50 -29.61
C HIS A 324 5.88 2.03 -30.84
N CYS A 325 5.46 2.93 -31.74
CA CYS A 325 4.63 2.55 -32.89
C CYS A 325 4.99 3.26 -34.21
N GLY A 326 6.01 4.12 -34.22
CA GLY A 326 6.50 4.85 -35.40
C GLY A 326 5.58 5.96 -35.93
N GLN A 327 4.39 6.13 -35.36
CA GLN A 327 3.37 7.05 -35.85
C GLN A 327 3.62 8.50 -35.42
N ASN A 328 3.13 9.46 -36.22
CA ASN A 328 3.24 10.90 -36.01
C ASN A 328 2.32 11.39 -34.87
N HIS A 329 2.61 10.99 -33.63
CA HIS A 329 1.99 11.54 -32.44
C HIS A 329 2.98 11.57 -31.26
N LYS A 330 2.84 12.57 -30.40
CA LYS A 330 3.60 12.68 -29.15
C LYS A 330 3.23 11.53 -28.22
N SER A 331 4.19 10.68 -27.88
CA SER A 331 3.99 9.56 -26.95
C SER A 331 3.50 10.05 -25.58
N GLU A 332 2.28 9.66 -25.19
CA GLU A 332 1.63 10.18 -23.99
C GLU A 332 2.39 9.84 -22.70
N LEU A 333 3.06 8.68 -22.70
CA LEU A 333 3.97 8.24 -21.64
C LEU A 333 5.14 9.22 -21.45
N THR A 334 5.77 9.64 -22.54
CA THR A 334 6.89 10.59 -22.55
C THR A 334 6.40 12.01 -22.21
N ARG A 335 5.20 12.40 -22.64
CA ARG A 335 4.54 13.67 -22.23
C ARG A 335 4.33 13.72 -20.70
N LYS A 336 3.77 12.67 -20.10
CA LYS A 336 3.50 12.63 -18.64
C LYS A 336 4.76 12.58 -17.78
N LEU A 337 5.89 12.08 -18.29
CA LEU A 337 7.16 11.99 -17.56
C LEU A 337 8.06 13.21 -17.73
N LEU A 338 8.20 13.77 -18.94
CA LEU A 338 9.10 14.90 -19.19
C LEU A 338 8.54 16.25 -18.70
N SER A 339 7.20 16.42 -18.68
CA SER A 339 6.59 17.65 -18.16
C SER A 339 6.80 17.87 -16.65
N SER A 340 7.31 16.88 -15.92
CA SER A 340 7.55 16.94 -14.47
C SER A 340 8.81 17.71 -14.08
N ASN A 341 9.74 17.96 -15.02
CA ASN A 341 11.06 18.52 -14.72
C ASN A 341 11.24 20.00 -15.12
N ASN A 342 10.21 20.65 -15.67
CA ASN A 342 10.28 22.06 -16.07
C ASN A 342 9.40 22.92 -15.16
N CYS A 343 9.97 23.45 -14.08
CA CYS A 343 9.46 24.68 -13.47
C CYS A 343 9.76 25.86 -14.41
N PRO A 344 8.77 26.68 -14.79
CA PRO A 344 9.04 28.02 -15.30
C PRO A 344 9.56 28.88 -14.14
N ILE A 345 10.67 29.58 -14.36
CA ILE A 345 11.14 30.62 -13.44
C ILE A 345 10.13 31.78 -13.46
N SER A 346 9.78 32.28 -12.28
CA SER A 346 8.94 33.46 -12.13
C SER A 346 9.66 34.71 -12.64
N SER A 347 9.04 35.42 -13.58
CA SER A 347 9.29 36.84 -13.82
C SER A 347 7.98 37.54 -14.18
N GLY A 348 7.45 38.30 -13.22
CA GLY A 348 6.68 39.51 -13.50
C GLY A 348 7.57 40.74 -13.27
N PRO A 349 7.04 41.98 -13.36
CA PRO A 349 5.65 42.35 -13.64
C PRO A 349 5.50 43.33 -14.84
N ASN A 350 4.25 43.67 -15.18
CA ASN A 350 3.73 45.00 -15.58
C ASN A 350 2.39 44.79 -16.34
N ASN A 351 1.21 45.27 -15.95
CA ASN A 351 0.66 46.60 -15.61
C ASN A 351 -0.16 47.22 -16.77
N MET A 352 -1.43 47.56 -16.47
CA MET A 352 -2.33 48.45 -17.26
C MET A 352 -2.74 47.96 -18.67
N SER A 353 -3.91 48.27 -19.24
CA SER A 353 -5.08 49.02 -18.75
C SER A 353 -6.31 48.74 -19.65
N ASN A 354 -7.53 48.88 -19.11
CA ASN A 354 -8.77 48.94 -19.91
C ASN A 354 -8.78 50.13 -20.87
N SER A 355 -9.21 49.94 -22.11
CA SER A 355 -9.92 50.98 -22.88
C SER A 355 -10.87 50.35 -23.91
N SER A 356 -12.10 50.85 -23.98
CA SER A 356 -13.10 50.43 -24.96
C SER A 356 -13.17 51.45 -26.10
N LEU A 357 -12.79 51.04 -27.31
CA LEU A 357 -12.97 51.86 -28.50
C LEU A 357 -14.30 51.55 -29.16
N LYS A 358 -15.29 52.43 -28.97
CA LYS A 358 -16.49 52.50 -29.81
C LYS A 358 -16.18 53.35 -31.03
N TYR A 359 -16.32 52.78 -32.24
CA TYR A 359 -16.32 53.56 -33.48
C TYR A 359 -17.75 54.02 -33.79
N SER A 360 -17.91 55.31 -34.10
CA SER A 360 -19.16 55.88 -34.62
C SER A 360 -19.19 55.77 -36.15
N ARG A 361 -20.39 55.62 -36.72
CA ARG A 361 -20.59 55.28 -38.14
C ARG A 361 -20.64 56.50 -39.07
N SER A 362 -20.13 57.65 -38.62
CA SER A 362 -20.34 58.98 -39.21
C SER A 362 -19.15 59.53 -40.00
N ASP A 363 -17.96 58.92 -39.89
CA ASP A 363 -16.70 59.60 -40.25
C ASP A 363 -16.16 59.19 -41.62
N PHE A 364 -17.03 58.73 -42.54
CA PHE A 364 -16.67 58.35 -43.90
C PHE A 364 -17.33 59.27 -44.95
N PRO A 365 -16.55 59.94 -45.83
CA PRO A 365 -17.09 60.74 -46.91
C PRO A 365 -17.69 59.86 -48.03
N PRO A 366 -18.63 60.38 -48.83
CA PRO A 366 -19.32 59.61 -49.87
C PRO A 366 -18.39 59.24 -51.03
N MET A 367 -18.44 57.98 -51.47
CA MET A 367 -17.67 57.52 -52.64
C MET A 367 -18.25 58.05 -53.95
N LEU A 368 -17.35 58.49 -54.85
CA LEU A 368 -17.66 58.73 -56.26
C LEU A 368 -17.72 57.40 -57.03
N MET A 369 -18.67 57.29 -57.94
CA MET A 369 -18.83 56.17 -58.87
C MET A 369 -17.67 56.10 -59.89
N PRO A 370 -17.33 54.91 -60.42
CA PRO A 370 -16.13 54.71 -61.22
C PRO A 370 -16.28 55.21 -62.67
N GLN A 371 -15.22 55.82 -63.19
CA GLN A 371 -14.98 55.90 -64.63
C GLN A 371 -13.99 54.82 -65.08
N SER A 372 -14.00 54.54 -66.38
CA SER A 372 -13.48 53.33 -67.03
C SER A 372 -11.97 53.08 -66.90
N ALA A 373 -11.61 51.79 -66.89
CA ALA A 373 -10.25 51.29 -66.82
C ALA A 373 -9.38 51.59 -68.06
N PRO A 374 -8.06 51.47 -67.91
CA PRO A 374 -7.26 50.74 -68.89
C PRO A 374 -6.48 49.57 -68.28
N THR A 375 -6.30 48.52 -69.09
CA THR A 375 -5.67 47.26 -68.74
C THR A 375 -4.15 47.36 -68.58
N ASN A 376 -3.63 46.96 -67.42
CA ASN A 376 -2.24 46.51 -67.23
C ASN A 376 -2.21 45.42 -66.14
N PRO A 377 -1.45 44.32 -66.30
CA PRO A 377 -1.36 43.26 -65.31
C PRO A 377 -0.43 43.66 -64.16
N ILE A 378 -0.86 44.62 -63.36
CA ILE A 378 -0.21 44.96 -62.10
C ILE A 378 -0.50 43.82 -61.12
N ASN A 379 0.54 43.17 -60.61
CA ASN A 379 0.46 42.21 -59.51
C ASN A 379 -0.03 42.92 -58.25
N ASN A 380 -1.35 43.05 -58.14
CA ASN A 380 -2.01 43.77 -57.07
C ASN A 380 -1.87 43.01 -55.76
N THR A 381 -0.85 43.36 -54.99
CA THR A 381 -0.59 42.88 -53.63
C THR A 381 -1.74 43.17 -52.66
N MET A 382 -2.68 44.05 -53.05
CA MET A 382 -3.96 44.29 -52.37
C MET A 382 -4.96 43.13 -52.57
N LEU A 383 -5.05 42.56 -53.78
CA LEU A 383 -5.93 41.42 -54.07
C LEU A 383 -5.46 40.17 -53.33
N SER A 384 -4.16 39.84 -53.38
CA SER A 384 -3.61 38.70 -52.63
C SER A 384 -3.77 38.82 -51.11
N LYS A 385 -3.76 40.05 -50.56
CA LYS A 385 -4.06 40.31 -49.14
C LYS A 385 -5.55 40.16 -48.81
N LEU A 386 -6.43 40.44 -49.77
CA LEU A 386 -7.87 40.29 -49.62
C LEU A 386 -8.27 38.81 -49.69
N ASP A 387 -7.63 38.02 -50.56
CA ASP A 387 -7.78 36.56 -50.61
C ASP A 387 -7.27 35.89 -49.33
N ASP A 388 -6.11 36.31 -48.81
CA ASP A 388 -5.57 35.85 -47.51
C ASP A 388 -6.49 36.23 -46.33
N LEU A 389 -7.13 37.41 -46.37
CA LEU A 389 -8.14 37.81 -45.39
C LEU A 389 -9.40 36.94 -45.47
N LEU A 390 -9.90 36.65 -46.68
CA LEU A 390 -11.05 35.75 -46.89
C LEU A 390 -10.73 34.32 -46.44
N GLY A 391 -9.50 33.84 -46.68
CA GLY A 391 -8.99 32.58 -46.14
C GLY A 391 -9.06 32.54 -44.61
N LYS A 392 -8.52 33.57 -43.94
CA LYS A 392 -8.54 33.68 -42.46
C LYS A 392 -9.96 33.80 -41.90
N ILE A 393 -10.87 34.51 -42.57
CA ILE A 393 -12.28 34.57 -42.17
C ILE A 393 -12.93 33.18 -42.28
N SER A 394 -12.62 32.41 -43.33
CA SER A 394 -13.07 31.03 -43.49
C SER A 394 -12.51 30.11 -42.40
N GLU A 395 -11.22 30.23 -42.05
CA GLU A 395 -10.60 29.51 -40.93
C GLU A 395 -11.28 29.83 -39.59
N VAL A 396 -11.54 31.12 -39.30
CA VAL A 396 -12.25 31.54 -38.08
C VAL A 396 -13.67 30.96 -38.04
N ASN A 397 -14.40 30.97 -39.17
CA ASN A 397 -15.73 30.37 -39.25
C ASN A 397 -15.70 28.85 -39.02
N ASN A 398 -14.72 28.16 -39.60
CA ASN A 398 -14.48 26.73 -39.36
C ASN A 398 -14.08 26.44 -37.91
N HIS A 399 -13.37 27.35 -37.23
CA HIS A 399 -13.08 27.22 -35.81
C HIS A 399 -14.32 27.42 -34.93
N LEU A 400 -15.20 28.36 -35.28
CA LEU A 400 -16.46 28.62 -34.56
C LEU A 400 -17.43 27.43 -34.67
N THR A 401 -17.66 26.89 -35.88
CA THR A 401 -18.52 25.70 -36.07
C THR A 401 -17.96 24.45 -35.37
N ASN A 402 -16.63 24.27 -35.37
CA ASN A 402 -15.99 23.21 -34.57
C ASN A 402 -16.13 23.41 -33.06
N LEU A 403 -16.23 24.67 -32.58
CA LEU A 403 -16.40 24.98 -31.17
C LEU A 403 -17.86 24.77 -30.73
N GLU A 404 -18.82 25.15 -31.56
CA GLU A 404 -20.25 24.85 -31.40
C GLU A 404 -20.49 23.32 -31.35
N LEU A 405 -19.91 22.56 -32.29
CA LEU A 405 -20.02 21.09 -32.29
C LEU A 405 -19.41 20.45 -31.02
N LYS A 406 -18.34 21.01 -30.49
CA LYS A 406 -17.76 20.58 -29.19
C LYS A 406 -18.65 20.95 -28.01
N TYR A 407 -19.27 22.13 -28.04
CA TYR A 407 -20.22 22.57 -27.01
C TYR A 407 -21.43 21.63 -26.96
N ASN A 408 -22.05 21.33 -28.10
CA ASN A 408 -23.20 20.43 -28.19
C ASN A 408 -22.88 19.01 -27.68
N LYS A 409 -21.67 18.49 -27.97
CA LYS A 409 -21.19 17.21 -27.41
C LYS A 409 -20.99 17.26 -25.89
N PHE A 410 -20.52 18.40 -25.36
CA PHE A 410 -20.36 18.58 -23.92
C PHE A 410 -21.72 18.67 -23.20
N GLU A 411 -22.70 19.35 -23.79
CA GLU A 411 -24.07 19.42 -23.26
C GLU A 411 -24.75 18.04 -23.24
N GLN A 412 -24.64 17.27 -24.33
CA GLN A 412 -25.10 15.87 -24.37
C GLN A 412 -24.45 15.02 -23.27
N PHE A 413 -23.13 15.13 -23.07
CA PHE A 413 -22.43 14.44 -22.00
C PHE A 413 -22.92 14.84 -20.59
N MET A 414 -23.23 16.12 -20.38
CA MET A 414 -23.77 16.59 -19.10
C MET A 414 -25.17 16.03 -18.81
N ILE A 415 -26.05 15.95 -19.83
CA ILE A 415 -27.38 15.33 -19.72
C ILE A 415 -27.26 13.83 -19.44
N GLU A 416 -26.41 13.11 -20.19
CA GLU A 416 -26.19 11.67 -19.99
C GLU A 416 -25.62 11.38 -18.59
N LYS A 417 -24.66 12.19 -18.13
CA LYS A 417 -24.11 12.08 -16.78
C LYS A 417 -25.19 12.31 -15.70
N GLN A 418 -26.02 13.35 -15.85
CA GLN A 418 -27.11 13.61 -14.90
C GLN A 418 -28.11 12.43 -14.83
N LYS A 419 -28.42 11.82 -15.97
CA LYS A 419 -29.26 10.60 -16.04
C LYS A 419 -28.62 9.41 -15.32
N CYS A 420 -27.31 9.20 -15.50
CA CYS A 420 -26.56 8.18 -14.78
C CYS A 420 -26.52 8.44 -13.26
N ASP A 421 -26.29 9.68 -12.83
CA ASP A 421 -26.26 10.06 -11.41
C ASP A 421 -27.63 9.85 -10.73
N LEU A 422 -28.74 10.08 -11.45
CA LEU A 422 -30.09 9.76 -10.98
C LEU A 422 -30.32 8.25 -10.81
N LEU A 423 -29.93 7.44 -11.80
CA LEU A 423 -30.05 5.98 -11.75
C LEU A 423 -29.23 5.38 -10.60
N VAL A 424 -28.01 5.89 -10.36
CA VAL A 424 -27.18 5.49 -9.21
C VAL A 424 -27.87 5.84 -7.89
N LYS A 425 -28.51 7.03 -7.80
CA LYS A 425 -29.25 7.45 -6.60
C LYS A 425 -30.47 6.55 -6.33
N GLU A 426 -31.20 6.15 -7.36
CA GLU A 426 -32.32 5.19 -7.25
C GLU A 426 -31.86 3.81 -6.76
N ASN A 427 -30.76 3.29 -7.32
CA ASN A 427 -30.16 2.03 -6.88
C ASN A 427 -29.69 2.07 -5.42
N LEU A 428 -29.05 3.17 -4.98
CA LEU A 428 -28.65 3.36 -3.59
C LEU A 428 -29.87 3.43 -2.64
N ASN A 429 -30.95 4.08 -3.06
CA ASN A 429 -32.20 4.12 -2.28
C ASN A 429 -32.85 2.72 -2.17
N SER A 430 -32.79 1.91 -3.24
CA SER A 430 -33.28 0.53 -3.23
C SER A 430 -32.48 -0.35 -2.26
N LEU A 431 -31.14 -0.31 -2.35
CA LEU A 431 -30.24 -1.03 -1.44
C LEU A 431 -30.40 -0.59 0.02
N SER A 432 -30.64 0.70 0.26
CA SER A 432 -30.93 1.22 1.61
C SER A 432 -32.21 0.62 2.19
N LYS A 433 -33.29 0.53 1.40
CA LYS A 433 -34.55 -0.13 1.82
C LYS A 433 -34.34 -1.61 2.14
N GLN A 434 -33.67 -2.35 1.25
CA GLN A 434 -33.33 -3.76 1.48
C GLN A 434 -32.48 -3.97 2.73
N SER A 435 -31.52 -3.09 3.01
CA SER A 435 -30.69 -3.16 4.22
C SER A 435 -31.52 -2.99 5.51
N VAL A 436 -32.55 -2.14 5.49
CA VAL A 436 -33.47 -1.99 6.63
C VAL A 436 -34.36 -3.22 6.80
N GLU A 437 -34.77 -3.85 5.70
CA GLU A 437 -35.57 -5.08 5.71
C GLU A 437 -34.77 -6.27 6.27
N PHE A 438 -33.56 -6.53 5.75
CA PHE A 438 -32.66 -7.57 6.28
C PHE A 438 -32.33 -7.37 7.78
N LYS A 439 -32.23 -6.12 8.26
CA LYS A 439 -32.05 -5.86 9.71
C LYS A 439 -33.25 -6.32 10.53
N LYS A 440 -34.48 -6.17 10.03
CA LYS A 440 -35.68 -6.67 10.72
C LYS A 440 -35.72 -8.20 10.72
N GLU A 441 -35.39 -8.84 9.60
CA GLU A 441 -35.30 -10.29 9.50
C GLU A 441 -34.23 -10.86 10.45
N LEU A 442 -33.06 -10.22 10.54
CA LEU A 442 -31.98 -10.66 11.42
C LEU A 442 -32.37 -10.55 12.90
N VAL A 443 -33.05 -9.47 13.32
CA VAL A 443 -33.60 -9.34 14.68
C VAL A 443 -34.68 -10.41 14.94
N HIS A 444 -35.56 -10.66 13.98
CA HIS A 444 -36.58 -11.71 14.10
C HIS A 444 -35.97 -13.12 14.25
N HIS A 445 -34.95 -13.45 13.45
CA HIS A 445 -34.23 -14.72 13.58
C HIS A 445 -33.44 -14.82 14.88
N SER A 446 -32.85 -13.73 15.37
CA SER A 446 -32.19 -13.68 16.68
C SER A 446 -33.16 -14.05 17.81
N LEU A 447 -34.37 -13.48 17.81
CA LEU A 447 -35.43 -13.79 18.78
C LEU A 447 -35.93 -15.23 18.68
N LEU A 448 -36.01 -15.80 17.46
CA LEU A 448 -36.37 -17.22 17.28
C LEU A 448 -35.28 -18.16 17.83
N ILE A 449 -34.01 -17.86 17.59
CA ILE A 449 -32.88 -18.62 18.14
C ILE A 449 -32.89 -18.55 19.66
N GLU A 450 -33.05 -17.35 20.25
CA GLU A 450 -33.14 -17.16 21.70
C GLU A 450 -34.33 -17.93 22.30
N ARG A 451 -35.49 -17.93 21.63
CA ARG A 451 -36.67 -18.70 22.06
C ARG A 451 -36.42 -20.21 22.02
N HIS A 452 -35.76 -20.70 20.96
CA HIS A 452 -35.39 -22.12 20.87
C HIS A 452 -34.38 -22.50 21.94
N ASP A 453 -33.33 -21.70 22.16
CA ASP A 453 -32.34 -21.95 23.19
C ASP A 453 -32.96 -21.93 24.60
N ASN A 454 -33.87 -21.00 24.88
CA ASN A 454 -34.66 -21.02 26.12
C ASN A 454 -35.48 -22.32 26.26
N LEU A 455 -36.12 -22.81 25.20
CA LEU A 455 -36.90 -24.05 25.22
C LEU A 455 -35.98 -25.27 25.45
N PHE A 456 -34.82 -25.32 24.80
CA PHE A 456 -33.84 -26.38 25.04
C PHE A 456 -33.33 -26.37 26.48
N LEU A 457 -32.88 -25.21 26.98
CA LEU A 457 -32.27 -25.07 28.31
C LEU A 457 -33.27 -25.26 29.47
N LYS A 458 -34.53 -24.82 29.31
CA LYS A 458 -35.53 -24.81 30.39
C LYS A 458 -36.49 -25.99 30.38
N LEU A 459 -36.69 -26.66 29.24
CA LEU A 459 -37.65 -27.76 29.10
C LEU A 459 -36.98 -29.07 28.67
N ILE A 460 -36.31 -29.07 27.51
CA ILE A 460 -35.79 -30.32 26.93
C ILE A 460 -34.64 -30.91 27.75
N ILE A 461 -33.68 -30.09 28.20
CA ILE A 461 -32.55 -30.58 28.99
C ILE A 461 -33.01 -31.16 30.34
N PRO A 462 -33.81 -30.46 31.18
CA PRO A 462 -34.33 -31.03 32.42
C PRO A 462 -35.15 -32.32 32.20
N MET A 463 -36.01 -32.37 31.17
CA MET A 463 -36.79 -33.57 30.86
C MET A 463 -35.91 -34.79 30.53
N PHE A 464 -34.77 -34.60 29.88
CA PHE A 464 -33.79 -35.67 29.67
C PHE A 464 -33.00 -36.02 30.94
N GLU A 465 -32.66 -35.04 31.79
CA GLU A 465 -32.02 -35.28 33.09
C GLU A 465 -32.94 -36.16 33.98
N ASP A 466 -34.25 -35.86 34.03
CA ASP A 466 -35.27 -36.64 34.74
C ASP A 466 -35.43 -38.05 34.14
N LEU A 467 -35.53 -38.17 32.81
CA LEU A 467 -35.67 -39.46 32.12
C LEU A 467 -34.45 -40.36 32.35
N PHE A 468 -33.23 -39.81 32.28
CA PHE A 468 -32.01 -40.56 32.58
C PHE A 468 -31.93 -40.96 34.06
N GLY A 469 -32.40 -40.11 34.98
CA GLY A 469 -32.55 -40.46 36.39
C GLY A 469 -33.51 -41.63 36.62
N LEU A 470 -34.66 -41.64 35.92
CA LEU A 470 -35.63 -42.73 35.97
C LEU A 470 -35.06 -44.05 35.42
N ILE A 471 -34.40 -44.02 34.27
CA ILE A 471 -33.77 -45.23 33.70
C ILE A 471 -32.64 -45.73 34.61
N ALA A 472 -31.83 -44.83 35.19
CA ALA A 472 -30.76 -45.20 36.10
C ALA A 472 -31.26 -45.79 37.43
N SER A 473 -32.45 -45.43 37.90
CA SER A 473 -33.07 -46.04 39.09
C SER A 473 -33.70 -47.40 38.79
N GLN A 474 -34.23 -47.61 37.57
CA GLN A 474 -34.71 -48.92 37.12
C GLN A 474 -33.57 -49.90 36.80
N ASN A 475 -32.38 -49.41 36.48
CA ASN A 475 -31.17 -50.21 36.22
C ASN A 475 -30.47 -50.71 37.51
N GLN A 476 -31.22 -50.88 38.60
CA GLN A 476 -30.72 -51.36 39.89
C GLN A 476 -31.62 -52.47 40.44
N ASP A 477 -31.03 -53.49 41.06
CA ASP A 477 -31.78 -54.51 41.78
C ASP A 477 -32.32 -53.97 43.12
N ARG A 478 -33.13 -54.78 43.84
CA ARG A 478 -33.68 -54.42 45.15
C ARG A 478 -32.62 -54.21 46.26
N LYS A 479 -31.34 -54.48 45.99
CA LYS A 479 -30.20 -54.30 46.89
C LYS A 479 -29.29 -53.14 46.45
N GLY A 480 -29.63 -52.43 45.36
CA GLY A 480 -28.85 -51.33 44.78
C GLY A 480 -27.73 -51.75 43.83
N ASN A 481 -27.64 -53.04 43.46
CA ASN A 481 -26.64 -53.51 42.49
C ASN A 481 -27.06 -53.12 41.08
N ILE A 482 -26.12 -52.61 40.29
CA ILE A 482 -26.36 -52.21 38.89
C ILE A 482 -26.62 -53.46 38.04
N LEU A 483 -27.72 -53.45 37.28
CA LEU A 483 -28.11 -54.58 36.41
C LEU A 483 -27.30 -54.58 35.10
N ASP A 484 -27.17 -53.43 34.44
CA ASP A 484 -26.38 -53.23 33.23
C ASP A 484 -25.37 -52.08 33.43
N ILE A 485 -24.09 -52.42 33.51
CA ILE A 485 -22.98 -51.48 33.72
C ILE A 485 -22.74 -50.61 32.47
N ASP A 486 -22.92 -51.14 31.25
CA ASP A 486 -22.67 -50.37 30.02
C ASP A 486 -23.79 -49.36 29.77
N LEU A 487 -25.05 -49.73 30.06
CA LEU A 487 -26.18 -48.78 30.07
C LEU A 487 -25.91 -47.61 31.03
N LYS A 488 -25.45 -47.89 32.25
CA LYS A 488 -25.07 -46.83 33.21
C LYS A 488 -23.98 -45.92 32.65
N LEU A 489 -22.89 -46.47 32.13
CA LEU A 489 -21.78 -45.71 31.56
C LEU A 489 -22.15 -44.92 30.31
N LYS A 490 -23.18 -45.35 29.56
CA LYS A 490 -23.74 -44.59 28.43
C LYS A 490 -24.59 -43.41 28.93
N LEU A 491 -25.49 -43.63 29.89
CA LEU A 491 -26.32 -42.59 30.49
C LEU A 491 -25.47 -41.49 31.13
N GLU A 492 -24.45 -41.85 31.91
CA GLU A 492 -23.49 -40.89 32.51
C GLU A 492 -22.76 -40.07 31.43
N ARG A 493 -22.33 -40.71 30.33
CA ARG A 493 -21.70 -40.00 29.20
C ARG A 493 -22.65 -39.00 28.52
N TYR A 494 -23.91 -39.35 28.30
CA TYR A 494 -24.91 -38.42 27.76
C TYR A 494 -25.18 -37.25 28.71
N LEU A 495 -25.32 -37.51 30.01
CA LEU A 495 -25.49 -36.48 31.05
C LEU A 495 -24.31 -35.48 31.07
N ILE A 496 -23.07 -35.97 30.97
CA ILE A 496 -21.88 -35.11 30.87
C ILE A 496 -21.87 -34.27 29.58
N GLN A 497 -22.27 -34.85 28.44
CA GLN A 497 -22.38 -34.11 27.18
C GLN A 497 -23.44 -33.00 27.26
N MET A 498 -24.59 -33.28 27.87
CA MET A 498 -25.66 -32.30 28.05
C MET A 498 -25.26 -31.17 29.02
N LYS A 499 -24.58 -31.48 30.12
CA LYS A 499 -24.01 -30.45 31.02
C LYS A 499 -23.00 -29.56 30.31
N LYS A 500 -22.08 -30.12 29.52
CA LYS A 500 -21.15 -29.33 28.69
C LYS A 500 -21.86 -28.46 27.65
N ALA A 501 -22.96 -28.92 27.06
CA ALA A 501 -23.76 -28.13 26.13
C ALA A 501 -24.50 -26.97 26.82
N LYS A 502 -24.93 -27.16 28.07
CA LYS A 502 -25.55 -26.14 28.93
C LYS A 502 -24.51 -25.10 29.40
N GLU A 503 -23.36 -25.56 29.88
CA GLU A 503 -22.27 -24.72 30.39
C GLU A 503 -21.62 -23.86 29.30
N SER A 504 -21.32 -24.45 28.13
CA SER A 504 -20.63 -23.74 27.03
C SER A 504 -21.43 -22.57 26.44
N LYS A 505 -22.77 -22.59 26.55
CA LYS A 505 -23.63 -21.44 26.20
C LYS A 505 -23.72 -20.38 27.28
N CYS A 506 -23.61 -20.75 28.56
CA CYS A 506 -23.58 -19.78 29.66
C CYS A 506 -22.27 -18.98 29.73
N SER A 507 -21.16 -19.51 29.19
CA SER A 507 -19.85 -18.83 29.19
C SER A 507 -19.66 -17.77 28.08
N THR A 508 -20.66 -17.53 27.24
CA THR A 508 -20.58 -16.62 26.08
C THR A 508 -21.54 -15.43 26.14
N ASN A 509 -22.26 -15.27 27.26
CA ASN A 509 -23.06 -14.09 27.61
C ASN A 509 -22.36 -13.31 28.73
#